data_AF-A0A2E7EZC6-F1
#
_entry.id   AF-A0A2E7EZC6-F1
#
_cell.length_a   1.000
_cell.length_b   1.000
_cell.length_c   1.000
_cell.angle_alpha   90.00
_cell.angle_beta   90.00
_cell.angle_gamma   90.00
#
_symmetry.space_group_name_H-M   'P 1'
#
loop_
_entity.id
_entity.type
_entity.pdbx_description
1 polymer ?
#
loop_
_entity_poly.entity_id
_entity_poly.type
_entity_poly.pdbx_seq_one_letter_code
_entity_poly.pdbx_strand_id
1 'polypeptide(L)'
;MTTIRLSVPQTADRGEIIELRAMIQHEMESGFRFGSRGEMIPQDIITKFECFYNGTLFFSSDFHPGVAANPILKFYARANESGSFEFVWTDQDGQSWSDSAQIEVS
;
A
#
# COMPACT_ATOMS: atom_id res chain seq x y z
N MET A 1 -4.90 16.32 0.91
CA MET A 1 -4.98 15.01 1.58
C MET A 1 -4.82 13.94 0.51
N THR A 2 -3.89 13.03 0.70
CA THR A 2 -3.68 11.89 -0.19
C THR A 2 -4.85 10.91 -0.06
N THR A 3 -5.39 10.44 -1.18
CA THR A 3 -6.51 9.49 -1.18
C THR A 3 -6.00 8.07 -1.07
N ILE A 4 -6.53 7.29 -0.13
CA ILE A 4 -6.30 5.83 -0.02
C ILE A 4 -7.60 5.10 -0.38
N ARG A 5 -7.49 3.97 -1.07
CA ARG A 5 -8.61 3.07 -1.36
C ARG A 5 -8.23 1.63 -1.01
N LEU A 6 -8.97 1.07 -0.08
CA LEU A 6 -8.84 -0.32 0.36
C LEU A 6 -10.02 -1.15 -0.16
N SER A 7 -9.74 -2.38 -0.58
CA SER A 7 -10.74 -3.41 -0.86
C SER A 7 -10.35 -4.64 -0.05
N VAL A 8 -11.07 -4.83 1.05
CA VAL A 8 -10.92 -5.96 1.98
C VAL A 8 -12.31 -6.56 2.19
N PRO A 9 -12.50 -7.88 2.04
CA PRO A 9 -13.75 -8.52 2.40
C PRO A 9 -14.12 -8.25 3.86
N GLN A 10 -15.38 -7.92 4.12
CA GLN A 10 -15.85 -7.67 5.48
C GLN A 10 -15.95 -8.96 6.30
N THR A 11 -16.13 -10.10 5.63
CA THR A 11 -16.29 -11.42 6.24
C THR A 11 -15.48 -12.47 5.49
N ALA A 12 -15.01 -13.52 6.17
CA ALA A 12 -14.38 -14.69 5.57
C ALA A 12 -14.56 -15.94 6.44
N ASP A 13 -14.52 -17.13 5.85
CA ASP A 13 -14.48 -18.37 6.62
C ASP A 13 -13.08 -18.56 7.23
N ARG A 14 -13.01 -19.19 8.41
CA ARG A 14 -11.71 -19.52 9.03
C ARG A 14 -10.83 -20.35 8.09
N GLY A 15 -9.68 -19.78 7.75
CA GLY A 15 -8.68 -20.40 6.89
C GLY A 15 -8.87 -20.10 5.40
N GLU A 16 -9.88 -19.33 5.02
CA GLU A 16 -10.13 -18.86 3.65
C GLU A 16 -8.97 -17.97 3.16
N ILE A 17 -8.66 -18.06 1.87
CA ILE A 17 -7.70 -17.17 1.20
C ILE A 17 -8.48 -16.01 0.58
N ILE A 18 -8.30 -14.82 1.14
CA ILE A 18 -8.95 -13.59 0.69
C ILE A 18 -8.01 -12.73 -0.16
N GLU A 19 -8.58 -12.00 -1.11
CA GLU A 19 -7.87 -11.00 -1.90
C GLU A 19 -7.92 -9.63 -1.20
N LEU A 20 -6.75 -9.01 -1.02
CA LEU A 20 -6.59 -7.67 -0.50
C LEU A 20 -6.10 -6.76 -1.63
N ARG A 21 -6.74 -5.59 -1.79
CA ARG A 21 -6.26 -4.55 -2.72
C ARG A 21 -6.11 -3.24 -1.99
N ALA A 22 -4.95 -2.62 -2.16
CA ALA A 22 -4.61 -1.36 -1.52
C ALA A 22 -4.05 -0.39 -2.57
N MET A 23 -4.62 0.80 -2.65
CA MET A 23 -4.19 1.86 -3.56
C MET A 23 -4.00 3.16 -2.79
N ILE A 24 -2.96 3.90 -3.14
CA ILE A 24 -2.70 5.25 -2.66
C ILE A 24 -2.47 6.18 -3.84
N GLN A 25 -3.03 7.39 -3.78
CA GLN A 25 -2.84 8.42 -4.79
C GLN A 25 -1.44 9.05 -4.63
N HIS A 26 -0.53 8.80 -5.56
CA HIS A 26 0.84 9.31 -5.52
C HIS A 26 1.39 9.47 -6.94
N GLU A 27 2.17 10.51 -7.23
CA GLU A 27 2.70 10.75 -8.58
C GLU A 27 3.79 9.73 -8.97
N MET A 28 4.56 9.25 -7.99
CA MET A 28 5.67 8.31 -8.20
C MET A 28 6.67 8.85 -9.24
N GLU A 29 7.15 10.08 -9.03
CA GLU A 29 8.15 10.67 -9.91
C GLU A 29 9.45 9.90 -9.82
N SER A 30 9.79 9.22 -10.90
CA SER A 30 10.96 8.34 -11.00
C SER A 30 12.30 9.05 -10.86
N GLY A 31 12.34 10.37 -11.11
CA GLY A 31 13.57 11.14 -11.20
C GLY A 31 14.27 11.04 -12.57
N PHE A 32 13.70 10.30 -13.52
CA PHE A 32 14.26 10.15 -14.88
C PHE A 32 13.68 11.13 -15.90
N ARG A 33 12.65 11.90 -15.52
CA ARG A 33 12.04 12.91 -16.39
C ARG A 33 12.83 14.21 -16.37
N PHE A 34 12.83 14.88 -17.52
CA PHE A 34 13.35 16.22 -17.66
C PHE A 34 12.20 17.23 -17.73
N GLY A 35 12.39 18.38 -17.09
CA GLY A 35 11.52 19.54 -17.17
C GLY A 35 11.64 20.27 -18.51
N SER A 36 10.81 21.29 -18.69
CA SER A 36 10.74 22.05 -19.94
C SER A 36 12.01 22.85 -20.25
N ARG A 37 12.89 23.07 -19.26
CA ARG A 37 14.16 23.77 -19.42
C ARG A 37 15.35 22.80 -19.41
N GLY A 38 15.12 21.49 -19.47
CA GLY A 38 16.15 20.45 -19.52
C GLY A 38 16.75 20.07 -18.15
N GLU A 39 16.16 20.54 -17.06
CA GLU A 39 16.49 20.15 -15.70
C GLU A 39 15.93 18.76 -15.37
N MET A 40 16.65 17.95 -14.58
CA MET A 40 16.07 16.71 -14.05
C MET A 40 15.03 17.05 -12.99
N ILE A 41 13.87 16.39 -13.08
CA ILE A 41 12.87 16.45 -12.02
C ILE A 41 13.37 15.55 -10.88
N PRO A 42 13.44 16.02 -9.63
CA PRO A 42 13.84 15.18 -8.50
C PRO A 42 12.93 13.97 -8.36
N GLN A 43 13.50 12.83 -7.97
CA GLN A 43 12.72 11.66 -7.61
C GLN A 43 11.77 12.02 -6.45
N ASP A 44 10.55 11.51 -6.50
CA ASP A 44 9.56 11.57 -5.43
C ASP A 44 8.69 10.30 -5.49
N ILE A 45 9.08 9.30 -4.71
CA ILE A 45 8.42 8.00 -4.66
C ILE A 45 8.08 7.58 -3.22
N ILE A 46 7.00 6.82 -3.12
CA ILE A 46 6.81 5.90 -2.01
C ILE A 46 7.89 4.83 -2.11
N THR A 47 8.60 4.57 -1.01
CA THR A 47 9.71 3.61 -0.95
C THR A 47 9.32 2.32 -0.25
N LYS A 48 8.31 2.34 0.62
CA LYS A 48 7.91 1.16 1.40
C LYS A 48 6.40 1.07 1.53
N PHE A 49 5.90 -0.16 1.46
CA PHE A 49 4.55 -0.54 1.85
C PHE A 49 4.60 -1.64 2.89
N GLU A 50 3.79 -1.51 3.94
CA GLU A 50 3.63 -2.50 4.99
C GLU A 50 2.15 -2.75 5.26
N CYS A 51 1.79 -4.01 5.44
CA CYS A 51 0.46 -4.41 5.86
C CYS A 51 0.57 -5.27 7.12
N PHE A 52 -0.11 -4.84 8.18
CA PHE A 52 -0.17 -5.53 9.47
C PHE A 52 -1.53 -6.20 9.61
N TYR A 53 -1.54 -7.41 10.16
CA TYR A 53 -2.75 -8.12 10.52
C TYR A 53 -2.74 -8.35 12.03
N ASN A 54 -3.72 -7.75 12.72
CA ASN A 54 -3.79 -7.74 14.19
C ASN A 54 -2.46 -7.30 14.86
N GLY A 55 -1.83 -6.26 14.30
CA GLY A 55 -0.56 -5.69 14.78
C GLY A 55 0.69 -6.49 14.41
N THR A 56 0.55 -7.65 13.76
CA THR A 56 1.70 -8.44 13.28
C THR A 56 1.99 -8.08 11.83
N LEU A 57 3.24 -7.77 11.48
CA LEU A 57 3.64 -7.53 10.10
C LEU A 57 3.34 -8.78 9.26
N PHE A 58 2.41 -8.65 8.33
CA PHE A 58 1.92 -9.74 7.50
C PHE A 58 2.54 -9.69 6.10
N PHE A 59 2.64 -8.50 5.52
CA PHE A 59 3.20 -8.30 4.18
C PHE A 59 4.00 -7.00 4.14
N SER A 60 5.10 -7.00 3.39
CA SER A 60 5.85 -5.79 3.10
C SER A 60 6.39 -5.82 1.67
N SER A 61 6.59 -4.64 1.09
CA SER A 61 7.19 -4.47 -0.22
C SER A 61 7.99 -3.18 -0.28
N ASP A 62 9.19 -3.26 -0.85
CA ASP A 62 9.99 -2.09 -1.18
C ASP A 62 9.65 -1.62 -2.60
N PHE A 63 9.41 -0.33 -2.74
CA PHE A 63 9.09 0.32 -4.01
C PHE A 63 10.32 1.03 -4.56
N HIS A 64 10.41 1.01 -5.89
CA HIS A 64 11.50 1.59 -6.64
C HIS A 64 10.93 2.44 -7.79
N PRO A 65 11.73 3.31 -8.44
CA PRO A 65 11.27 4.22 -9.51
C PRO A 65 10.55 3.59 -10.73
N GLY A 66 10.49 2.25 -10.82
CA GLY A 66 9.72 1.54 -11.85
C GLY A 66 8.24 1.31 -11.50
N VAL A 67 7.80 1.66 -10.29
CA VAL A 67 6.40 1.53 -9.87
C VAL A 67 5.59 2.70 -10.44
N ALA A 68 4.46 2.38 -11.09
CA ALA A 68 3.60 3.38 -11.72
C ALA A 68 2.92 4.31 -10.71
N ALA A 69 2.55 5.50 -11.19
CA ALA A 69 1.71 6.45 -10.46
C ALA A 69 0.41 5.79 -9.95
N ASN A 70 -0.04 6.24 -8.78
CA ASN A 70 -1.16 5.66 -8.03
C ASN A 70 -0.96 4.17 -7.77
N PRO A 71 0.11 3.77 -7.04
CA PRO A 71 0.46 2.37 -6.88
C PRO A 71 -0.69 1.55 -6.30
N ILE A 72 -0.97 0.42 -6.96
CA ILE A 72 -1.98 -0.56 -6.53
C ILE A 72 -1.27 -1.87 -6.22
N LEU A 73 -1.41 -2.35 -5.00
CA LEU A 73 -0.99 -3.69 -4.61
C LEU A 73 -2.20 -4.60 -4.54
N LYS A 74 -2.05 -5.79 -5.10
CA LYS A 74 -3.00 -6.90 -5.00
C LYS A 74 -2.24 -8.10 -4.46
N PHE A 75 -2.68 -8.59 -3.31
CA PHE A 75 -2.05 -9.71 -2.61
C PHE A 75 -3.12 -10.51 -1.86
N TYR A 76 -2.72 -11.65 -1.31
CA TYR A 76 -3.63 -12.58 -0.67
C TYR A 76 -3.24 -12.79 0.79
N ALA A 77 -4.23 -12.91 1.65
CA ALA A 77 -4.06 -13.28 3.06
C ALA A 77 -4.91 -14.49 3.39
N ARG A 78 -4.48 -15.29 4.37
CA ARG A 78 -5.32 -16.32 4.96
C ARG A 78 -6.04 -15.72 6.16
N ALA A 79 -7.37 -15.69 6.12
CA ALA A 79 -8.20 -15.14 7.20
C ALA A 79 -8.34 -16.17 8.32
N ASN A 80 -7.48 -16.07 9.34
CA ASN A 80 -7.52 -17.03 10.47
C ASN A 80 -8.36 -16.51 11.64
N GLU A 81 -8.42 -15.19 11.83
CA GLU A 81 -9.01 -14.55 12.99
C GLU A 81 -9.70 -13.23 12.61
N SER A 82 -10.79 -12.89 13.28
CA SER A 82 -11.37 -11.55 13.15
C SER A 82 -10.37 -10.48 13.62
N GLY A 83 -10.52 -9.28 13.08
CA GLY A 83 -9.75 -8.12 13.53
C GLY A 83 -9.47 -7.16 12.38
N SER A 84 -8.26 -6.62 12.34
CA SER A 84 -7.94 -5.47 11.49
C SER A 84 -6.69 -5.67 10.66
N PHE A 85 -6.78 -5.23 9.41
CA PHE A 85 -5.63 -4.93 8.57
C PHE A 85 -5.29 -3.45 8.66
N GLU A 86 -4.03 -3.13 8.91
CA GLU A 86 -3.48 -1.76 8.81
C GLU A 86 -2.52 -1.72 7.63
N PHE A 87 -2.67 -0.70 6.79
CA PHE A 87 -1.90 -0.50 5.56
C PHE A 87 -1.11 0.79 5.71
N VAL A 88 0.20 0.73 5.52
CA VAL A 88 1.11 1.87 5.72
C VAL A 88 1.98 2.02 4.48
N TRP A 89 2.06 3.24 3.97
CA TRP A 89 3.01 3.64 2.93
C TRP A 89 3.96 4.68 3.49
N THR A 90 5.25 4.56 3.19
CA THR A 90 6.28 5.51 3.59
C THR A 90 7.07 5.95 2.36
N ASP A 91 7.29 7.25 2.22
CA ASP A 91 8.11 7.82 1.15
C ASP A 91 9.60 7.90 1.52
N GLN A 92 10.38 8.37 0.56
CA GLN A 92 11.83 8.59 0.69
C GLN A 92 12.22 9.66 1.72
N ASP A 93 11.32 10.58 2.07
CA ASP A 93 11.54 11.63 3.06
C ASP A 93 11.03 11.22 4.47
N GLY A 94 10.49 10.00 4.59
CA GLY A 94 9.96 9.44 5.82
C GLY A 94 8.51 9.85 6.12
N GLN A 95 7.84 10.58 5.23
CA GLN A 95 6.42 10.84 5.36
C GLN A 95 5.65 9.54 5.20
N SER A 96 4.63 9.35 6.04
CA SER A 96 3.82 8.14 6.03
C SER A 96 2.33 8.44 5.95
N TRP A 97 1.61 7.53 5.30
CA TRP A 97 0.16 7.52 5.21
C TRP A 97 -0.35 6.14 5.57
N SER A 98 -1.47 6.08 6.28
CA SER A 98 -2.08 4.82 6.64
C SER A 98 -3.60 4.85 6.54
N ASP A 99 -4.16 3.66 6.37
CA ASP A 99 -5.60 3.40 6.49
C ASP A 99 -5.81 1.95 6.98
N SER A 100 -7.01 1.65 7.47
CA SER A 100 -7.31 0.35 8.05
C SER A 100 -8.65 -0.22 7.58
N ALA A 101 -8.75 -1.54 7.58
CA ALA A 101 -9.99 -2.24 7.27
C ALA A 101 -10.21 -3.40 8.26
N GLN A 102 -11.46 -3.63 8.63
CA GLN A 102 -11.86 -4.72 9.52
C GLN A 102 -12.27 -5.95 8.72
N ILE A 103 -12.05 -7.12 9.31
CA ILE A 103 -12.54 -8.40 8.82
C ILE A 103 -13.14 -9.22 9.97
N GLU A 104 -14.28 -9.85 9.72
CA GLU A 104 -14.91 -10.82 10.61
C GLU A 104 -14.69 -12.24 10.08
N VAL A 105 -14.19 -13.14 10.92
CA VAL A 105 -13.93 -14.53 10.56
C VAL A 105 -14.86 -15.46 11.33
N SER A 106 -15.63 -16.26 10.61
CA SER A 106 -16.57 -17.27 11.15
C SER A 106 -16.08 -18.71 10.99
#